data_AF-A0A161LL16-F1
#
_entry.id   AF-A0A161LL16-F1
#
_cell.length_a   1.000
_cell.length_b   1.000
_cell.length_c   1.000
_cell.angle_alpha   90.00
_cell.angle_beta   90.00
_cell.angle_gamma   90.00
#
_symmetry.space_group_name_H-M   'P 1'
#
loop_
_entity.id
_entity.type
_entity.pdbx_description
1 polymer ?
#
loop_
_entity_poly.entity_id
_entity_poly.type
_entity_poly.pdbx_seq_one_letter_code
_entity_poly.pdbx_strand_id
1 'polypeptide(L)'
;MLRGFSRPGALNCPVMRLPMPGTGFLPSLRRPAALVRWVLPAAVCLAVLPPGAAQAAAPGTVQAVSGTVRVAPGAAQAASGTVRAEASAGRPAAENAPVRNPFAGTGRLAATSCPEPPITEGGIPRTREYLAAAVKCLDRAWSAHFSRAGLRFRAPAVRFHEELPEYVCGVKNPHVDALYCIERATLVFPLTGMWIEDRTDLYPLRTAAHEYGHHLQSLTGIRRAYEARAGRGRGSEAAELKRRYELQADCLAGVFLGGVRHSLARTGRDWEALSDTLRARGDDPGYRTHGTGANRVRWFRRGLDTVSPAACDTWSAPPSRVS
;
A
#
# COMPACT_ATOMS: atom_id res chain seq x y z
N MET A 1 45.70 -44.93 24.48
CA MET A 1 44.41 -45.63 24.34
C MET A 1 43.45 -44.72 23.58
N LEU A 2 43.15 -45.09 22.34
CA LEU A 2 42.23 -44.42 21.42
C LEU A 2 40.87 -45.12 21.46
N ARG A 3 39.77 -44.36 21.59
CA ARG A 3 38.40 -44.64 21.09
C ARG A 3 37.74 -43.25 20.97
N GLY A 4 37.16 -42.78 19.86
CA GLY A 4 36.64 -43.41 18.66
C GLY A 4 35.19 -42.93 18.50
N PHE A 5 34.84 -42.23 17.42
CA PHE A 5 33.49 -42.27 16.83
C PHE A 5 33.53 -41.86 15.35
N SER A 6 32.90 -42.71 14.56
CA SER A 6 32.98 -42.85 13.12
C SER A 6 32.07 -41.87 12.35
N ARG A 7 32.48 -41.51 11.13
CA ARG A 7 31.60 -40.98 10.07
C ARG A 7 31.15 -42.13 9.15
N PRO A 8 29.85 -42.28 8.82
CA PRO A 8 29.40 -42.80 7.53
C PRO A 8 29.21 -41.59 6.59
N GLY A 9 29.48 -41.61 5.28
CA GLY A 9 29.37 -42.66 4.28
C GLY A 9 28.62 -42.01 3.12
N ALA A 10 29.35 -41.51 2.11
CA ALA A 10 28.75 -40.86 0.94
C ALA A 10 28.06 -41.91 0.06
N LEU A 11 26.76 -41.75 -0.17
CA LEU A 11 25.99 -42.56 -1.11
C LEU A 11 25.76 -41.76 -2.39
N ASN A 12 26.33 -42.28 -3.48
CA ASN A 12 26.10 -41.86 -4.86
C ASN A 12 24.63 -42.06 -5.25
N CYS A 13 23.98 -41.03 -5.80
CA CYS A 13 22.74 -41.17 -6.54
C CYS A 13 23.01 -41.10 -8.05
N PRO A 14 22.52 -42.06 -8.85
CA PRO A 14 22.72 -42.08 -10.30
C PRO A 14 21.84 -41.04 -11.01
N VAL A 15 22.42 -40.37 -12.01
CA VAL A 15 21.72 -39.43 -12.90
C VAL A 15 20.89 -40.21 -13.91
N MET A 16 19.57 -40.16 -13.77
CA MET A 16 18.62 -40.72 -14.75
C MET A 16 18.47 -39.72 -15.91
N ARG A 17 18.99 -40.07 -17.09
CA ARG A 17 18.77 -39.32 -18.34
C ARG A 17 17.36 -39.61 -18.87
N LEU A 18 16.52 -38.59 -18.95
CA LEU A 18 15.24 -38.64 -19.66
C LEU A 18 15.45 -38.33 -21.15
N PRO A 19 14.70 -38.99 -22.07
CA PRO A 19 14.85 -38.82 -23.51
C PRO A 19 14.24 -37.50 -24.00
N MET A 20 14.95 -36.82 -24.91
CA MET A 20 14.48 -35.67 -25.67
C MET A 20 13.38 -36.08 -26.66
N PRO A 21 12.24 -35.37 -26.76
CA PRO A 21 11.32 -35.56 -27.87
C PRO A 21 11.86 -34.89 -29.14
N GLY A 22 11.80 -35.65 -30.23
CA GLY A 22 12.36 -35.32 -31.53
C GLY A 22 11.67 -34.18 -32.26
N THR A 23 12.45 -33.59 -33.16
CA THR A 23 12.09 -32.58 -34.14
C THR A 23 11.04 -33.10 -35.12
N GLY A 24 9.80 -32.62 -34.99
CA GLY A 24 8.74 -32.77 -35.99
C GLY A 24 8.71 -31.56 -36.92
N PHE A 25 9.09 -31.78 -38.18
CA PHE A 25 8.86 -30.87 -39.30
C PHE A 25 7.35 -30.63 -39.49
N LEU A 26 6.92 -29.37 -39.52
CA LEU A 26 5.58 -28.97 -39.99
C LEU A 26 5.72 -28.25 -41.34
N PRO A 27 4.90 -28.58 -42.35
CA PRO A 27 4.94 -27.93 -43.65
C PRO A 27 4.33 -26.53 -43.63
N SER A 28 4.98 -25.61 -44.34
CA SER A 28 4.60 -24.21 -44.47
C SER A 28 3.25 -24.07 -45.19
N LEU A 29 2.24 -23.53 -44.52
CA LEU A 29 1.01 -23.06 -45.16
C LEU A 29 1.21 -21.62 -45.62
N ARG A 30 1.28 -21.45 -46.95
CA ARG A 30 1.25 -20.15 -47.63
C ARG A 30 -0.05 -19.42 -47.32
N ARG A 31 0.05 -18.23 -46.73
CA ARG A 31 -1.07 -17.27 -46.63
C ARG A 31 -1.17 -16.46 -47.92
N PRO A 32 -2.35 -16.27 -48.52
CA PRO A 32 -2.52 -15.36 -49.65
C PRO A 32 -2.40 -13.90 -49.20
N ALA A 33 -1.77 -13.09 -50.04
CA ALA A 33 -1.54 -11.66 -49.83
C ALA A 33 -2.87 -10.90 -49.71
N ALA A 34 -3.08 -10.23 -48.58
CA ALA A 34 -4.14 -9.24 -48.44
C ALA A 34 -3.68 -7.93 -49.10
N LEU A 35 -4.45 -7.47 -50.08
CA LEU A 35 -4.33 -6.16 -50.71
C LEU A 35 -4.53 -5.07 -49.66
N VAL A 36 -3.44 -4.43 -49.22
CA VAL A 36 -3.48 -3.20 -48.43
C VAL A 36 -3.89 -2.06 -49.35
N ARG A 37 -5.15 -1.66 -49.24
CA ARG A 37 -5.70 -0.47 -49.89
C ARG A 37 -5.22 0.75 -49.11
N TRP A 38 -4.31 1.53 -49.70
CA TRP A 38 -3.86 2.80 -49.14
C TRP A 38 -5.04 3.76 -49.03
N VAL A 39 -5.46 4.06 -47.79
CA VAL A 39 -6.33 5.19 -47.48
C VAL A 39 -5.41 6.38 -47.19
N LEU A 40 -5.37 7.34 -48.11
CA LEU A 40 -4.74 8.64 -47.90
C LEU A 40 -5.43 9.34 -46.72
N PRO A 41 -4.71 9.81 -45.69
CA PRO A 41 -5.32 10.68 -44.69
C PRO A 41 -5.56 12.05 -45.33
N ALA A 42 -6.82 12.49 -45.33
CA ALA A 42 -7.19 13.84 -45.65
C ALA A 42 -6.48 14.81 -44.68
N ALA A 43 -5.77 15.79 -45.25
CA ALA A 43 -5.16 16.87 -44.51
C ALA A 43 -6.24 17.69 -43.80
N VAL A 44 -6.33 17.57 -42.48
CA VAL A 44 -7.08 18.49 -41.64
C VAL A 44 -6.20 19.71 -41.40
N CYS A 45 -6.50 20.81 -42.07
CA CYS A 45 -5.94 22.12 -41.75
C CYS A 45 -6.46 22.56 -40.35
N LEU A 46 -5.65 22.37 -39.31
CA LEU A 46 -5.83 23.09 -38.06
C LEU A 46 -5.41 24.55 -38.27
N ALA A 47 -6.39 25.45 -38.23
CA ALA A 47 -6.14 26.88 -38.11
C ALA A 47 -5.49 27.17 -36.75
N VAL A 48 -4.25 27.64 -36.76
CA VAL A 48 -3.54 28.18 -35.59
C VAL A 48 -4.07 29.58 -35.34
N LEU A 49 -4.78 29.77 -34.23
CA LEU A 49 -5.13 31.10 -33.70
C LEU A 49 -3.92 31.68 -32.92
N PRO A 50 -3.64 32.99 -33.04
CA PRO A 50 -2.56 33.63 -32.30
C PRO A 50 -2.90 33.77 -30.81
N PRO A 51 -1.89 33.81 -29.91
CA PRO A 51 -2.10 33.96 -28.48
C PRO A 51 -2.61 35.37 -28.15
N GLY A 52 -3.83 35.45 -27.62
CA GLY A 52 -4.40 36.65 -27.03
C GLY A 52 -3.70 37.04 -25.74
N ALA A 53 -3.39 38.32 -25.62
CA ALA A 53 -2.64 38.96 -24.56
C ALA A 53 -3.17 38.68 -23.14
N ALA A 54 -2.24 38.37 -22.23
CA ALA A 54 -2.46 38.36 -20.80
C ALA A 54 -2.79 39.78 -20.31
N GLN A 55 -3.93 39.94 -19.63
CA GLN A 55 -4.21 41.13 -18.83
C GLN A 55 -3.55 40.97 -17.45
N ALA A 56 -2.61 41.86 -17.16
CA ALA A 56 -2.03 42.03 -15.84
C ALA A 56 -3.08 42.64 -14.90
N ALA A 57 -3.42 41.92 -13.82
CA ALA A 57 -4.19 42.48 -12.72
C ALA A 57 -3.22 43.19 -11.75
N ALA A 58 -3.50 44.47 -11.49
CA ALA A 58 -2.78 45.31 -10.55
C ALA A 58 -2.94 44.84 -9.08
N PRO A 59 -2.00 45.16 -8.17
CA PRO A 59 -2.09 44.78 -6.77
C PRO A 59 -3.13 45.64 -6.03
N GLY A 60 -4.12 44.98 -5.43
CA GLY A 60 -5.07 45.59 -4.51
C GLY A 60 -4.40 45.94 -3.18
N THR A 61 -4.55 47.20 -2.78
CA THR A 61 -4.16 47.76 -1.48
C THR A 61 -5.01 47.17 -0.35
N VAL A 62 -4.34 46.56 0.63
CA VAL A 62 -4.98 46.13 1.90
C VAL A 62 -4.94 47.31 2.87
N GLN A 63 -6.10 47.90 3.17
CA GLN A 63 -6.24 48.85 4.27
C GLN A 63 -6.30 48.10 5.61
N ALA A 64 -5.39 48.44 6.51
CA ALA A 64 -5.42 48.01 7.91
C ALA A 64 -6.51 48.79 8.66
N VAL A 65 -7.48 48.09 9.23
CA VAL A 65 -8.45 48.67 10.17
C VAL A 65 -7.93 48.46 11.59
N SER A 66 -7.41 49.54 12.18
CA SER A 66 -7.06 49.61 13.61
C SER A 66 -8.33 49.81 14.43
N GLY A 67 -8.86 48.73 15.03
CA GLY A 67 -9.94 48.80 16.01
C GLY A 67 -9.38 48.88 17.43
N THR A 68 -9.52 50.02 18.08
CA THR A 68 -9.23 50.23 19.51
C THR A 68 -10.48 49.88 20.32
N VAL A 69 -10.41 48.85 21.17
CA VAL A 69 -11.47 48.56 22.16
C VAL A 69 -11.12 49.28 23.46
N ARG A 70 -11.97 50.24 23.84
CA ARG A 70 -11.93 50.95 25.13
C ARG A 70 -12.40 50.02 26.25
N VAL A 71 -11.62 49.96 27.33
CA VAL A 71 -12.01 49.36 28.62
C VAL A 71 -12.67 50.46 29.47
N ALA A 72 -13.88 50.22 29.95
CA ALA A 72 -14.53 51.04 30.97
C ALA A 72 -14.41 50.37 32.35
N PRO A 73 -14.15 51.10 33.44
CA PRO A 73 -14.11 50.55 34.79
C PRO A 73 -15.45 50.71 35.50
N GLY A 74 -15.79 49.74 36.37
CA GLY A 74 -16.73 50.01 37.46
C GLY A 74 -17.62 48.85 37.88
N ALA A 75 -17.38 48.41 39.11
CA ALA A 75 -18.34 48.04 40.16
C ALA A 75 -18.22 46.59 40.66
N ALA A 76 -17.55 46.48 41.80
CA ALA A 76 -17.53 45.31 42.66
C ALA A 76 -18.91 45.11 43.31
N GLN A 77 -19.43 43.89 43.28
CA GLN A 77 -20.37 43.39 44.28
C GLN A 77 -19.92 41.99 44.71
N ALA A 78 -19.74 41.86 46.02
CA ALA A 78 -19.40 40.62 46.69
C ALA A 78 -20.61 39.69 46.72
N ALA A 79 -20.43 38.46 46.25
CA ALA A 79 -21.33 37.36 46.52
C ALA A 79 -20.50 36.19 47.08
N SER A 80 -20.62 35.97 48.39
CA SER A 80 -20.18 34.75 49.04
C SER A 80 -21.05 33.60 48.54
N GLY A 81 -20.47 32.74 47.71
CA GLY A 81 -21.07 31.50 47.25
C GLY A 81 -20.04 30.39 47.42
N THR A 82 -20.35 29.46 48.32
CA THR A 82 -19.61 28.25 48.64
C THR A 82 -18.99 27.58 47.41
N VAL A 83 -17.66 27.54 47.36
CA VAL A 83 -16.90 26.72 46.40
C VAL A 83 -17.14 25.27 46.76
N ARG A 84 -18.05 24.60 46.03
CA ARG A 84 -17.99 23.14 45.95
C ARG A 84 -16.67 22.83 45.25
N ALA A 85 -15.74 22.28 46.01
CA ALA A 85 -14.60 21.58 45.46
C ALA A 85 -15.14 20.43 44.62
N GLU A 86 -15.35 20.65 43.32
CA GLU A 86 -15.26 19.55 42.37
C GLU A 86 -13.81 19.07 42.46
N ALA A 87 -13.63 18.02 43.25
CA ALA A 87 -12.46 17.18 43.17
C ALA A 87 -12.26 16.90 41.68
N SER A 88 -11.21 17.48 41.10
CA SER A 88 -10.69 17.05 39.82
C SER A 88 -10.26 15.60 40.03
N ALA A 89 -11.19 14.67 39.83
CA ALA A 89 -10.89 13.27 39.67
C ALA A 89 -9.90 13.23 38.52
N GLY A 90 -8.62 13.05 38.87
CA GLY A 90 -7.51 13.05 37.93
C GLY A 90 -7.89 12.14 36.78
N ARG A 91 -7.96 12.71 35.58
CA ARG A 91 -8.34 11.99 34.37
C ARG A 91 -7.25 10.96 34.06
N PRO A 92 -7.44 9.65 34.30
CA PRO A 92 -6.47 8.65 33.91
C PRO A 92 -6.96 8.10 32.57
N ALA A 93 -6.79 8.85 31.49
CA ALA A 93 -7.27 8.42 30.18
C ALA A 93 -6.51 9.10 29.04
N ALA A 94 -5.24 8.73 28.86
CA ALA A 94 -4.49 9.10 27.65
C ALA A 94 -3.41 8.07 27.22
N GLU A 95 -3.11 7.04 28.01
CA GLU A 95 -2.03 6.10 27.66
C GLU A 95 -2.52 4.80 26.97
N ASN A 96 -3.81 4.48 27.08
CA ASN A 96 -4.41 3.25 26.53
C ASN A 96 -5.47 3.48 25.44
N ALA A 97 -5.61 4.70 24.91
CA ALA A 97 -6.59 4.96 23.85
C ALA A 97 -6.19 4.16 22.59
N PRO A 98 -7.13 3.46 21.91
CA PRO A 98 -6.83 2.79 20.64
C PRO A 98 -6.28 3.81 19.64
N VAL A 99 -5.41 3.37 18.72
CA VAL A 99 -5.02 4.21 17.58
C VAL A 99 -6.32 4.62 16.88
N ARG A 100 -6.71 5.90 17.00
CA ARG A 100 -7.98 6.39 16.47
C ARG A 100 -8.01 6.08 14.97
N ASN A 101 -9.08 5.43 14.51
CA ASN A 101 -9.25 5.15 13.09
C ASN A 101 -9.46 6.47 12.32
N PRO A 102 -8.48 6.93 11.54
CA PRO A 102 -8.55 8.20 10.82
C PRO A 102 -9.48 8.11 9.60
N PHE A 103 -9.88 6.90 9.22
CA PHE A 103 -10.78 6.64 8.10
C PHE A 103 -12.24 6.54 8.50
N ALA A 104 -12.55 6.59 9.80
CA ALA A 104 -13.92 6.56 10.28
C ALA A 104 -14.73 7.73 9.67
N GLY A 105 -15.88 7.41 9.07
CA GLY A 105 -16.73 8.41 8.40
C GLY A 105 -16.23 8.92 7.05
N THR A 106 -15.10 8.43 6.52
CA THR A 106 -14.56 8.87 5.21
C THR A 106 -15.21 8.22 4.00
N GLY A 107 -16.18 7.32 4.22
CA GLY A 107 -16.92 6.63 3.16
C GLY A 107 -16.16 5.49 2.49
N ARG A 108 -16.63 5.11 1.30
CA ARG A 108 -16.00 4.08 0.45
C ARG A 108 -14.97 4.71 -0.48
N LEU A 109 -13.94 3.95 -0.84
CA LEU A 109 -13.06 4.30 -1.95
C LEU A 109 -13.90 4.29 -3.24
N ALA A 110 -13.78 5.36 -4.03
CA ALA A 110 -14.51 5.45 -5.29
C ALA A 110 -13.99 4.41 -6.29
N ALA A 111 -14.89 3.87 -7.10
CA ALA A 111 -14.50 3.02 -8.21
C ALA A 111 -13.52 3.79 -9.12
N THR A 112 -12.33 3.23 -9.32
CA THR A 112 -11.28 3.86 -10.13
C THR A 112 -10.89 2.93 -11.25
N SER A 113 -10.95 3.39 -12.50
CA SER A 113 -10.51 2.59 -13.63
C SER A 113 -8.98 2.55 -13.71
N CYS A 114 -8.45 1.34 -13.57
CA CYS A 114 -7.03 1.03 -13.57
C CYS A 114 -6.78 -0.30 -14.29
N PRO A 115 -6.79 -0.29 -15.62
CA PRO A 115 -6.41 -1.47 -16.38
C PRO A 115 -4.97 -1.86 -16.04
N GLU A 116 -4.74 -3.15 -15.83
CA GLU A 116 -3.40 -3.69 -15.66
C GLU A 116 -2.70 -3.76 -17.03
N PRO A 117 -1.51 -3.14 -17.18
CA PRO A 117 -0.68 -3.47 -18.33
C PRO A 117 -0.23 -4.94 -18.23
N PRO A 118 0.17 -5.58 -19.35
CA PRO A 118 0.75 -6.91 -19.28
C PRO A 118 2.02 -6.87 -18.44
N ILE A 119 2.17 -7.83 -17.53
CA ILE A 119 3.43 -8.03 -16.79
C ILE A 119 4.33 -9.06 -17.46
N THR A 120 3.74 -9.98 -18.22
CA THR A 120 4.47 -10.97 -19.01
C THR A 120 5.05 -10.36 -20.28
N GLU A 121 6.11 -10.99 -20.78
CA GLU A 121 6.77 -10.67 -22.05
C GLU A 121 7.37 -9.24 -22.07
N GLY A 122 8.67 -9.14 -21.79
CA GLY A 122 9.42 -7.88 -21.80
C GLY A 122 10.38 -7.66 -20.62
N GLY A 123 10.51 -8.65 -19.72
CA GLY A 123 11.52 -8.66 -18.65
C GLY A 123 11.41 -7.48 -17.67
N ILE A 124 12.55 -7.09 -17.11
CA ILE A 124 12.67 -6.00 -16.12
C ILE A 124 12.00 -4.68 -16.58
N PRO A 125 12.18 -4.19 -17.83
CA PRO A 125 11.47 -3.00 -18.31
C PRO A 125 9.95 -3.11 -18.19
N ARG A 126 9.38 -4.27 -18.54
CA ARG A 126 7.93 -4.51 -18.46
C ARG A 126 7.44 -4.57 -17.03
N THR A 127 8.18 -5.24 -16.14
CA THR A 127 7.91 -5.24 -14.70
C THR A 127 7.87 -3.83 -14.13
N ARG A 128 8.83 -2.98 -14.53
CA ARG A 128 8.88 -1.58 -14.11
C ARG A 128 7.67 -0.78 -14.60
N GLU A 129 7.29 -0.94 -15.87
CA GLU A 129 6.08 -0.30 -16.43
C GLU A 129 4.82 -0.72 -15.65
N TYR A 130 4.69 -2.01 -15.35
CA TYR A 130 3.57 -2.55 -14.59
C TYR A 130 3.45 -1.92 -13.21
N LEU A 131 4.54 -1.93 -12.43
CA LEU A 131 4.54 -1.36 -11.09
C LEU A 131 4.35 0.16 -11.11
N ALA A 132 4.93 0.86 -12.08
CA ALA A 132 4.72 2.30 -12.25
C ALA A 132 3.25 2.63 -12.56
N ALA A 133 2.59 1.84 -13.42
CA ALA A 133 1.16 1.98 -13.70
C ALA A 133 0.30 1.71 -12.45
N ALA A 134 0.63 0.68 -11.68
CA ALA A 134 -0.04 0.35 -10.43
C ALA A 134 0.07 1.49 -9.41
N VAL A 135 1.27 2.05 -9.18
CA VAL A 135 1.45 3.19 -8.25
C VAL A 135 0.71 4.43 -8.74
N LYS A 136 0.78 4.74 -10.04
CA LYS A 136 0.02 5.87 -10.60
C LYS A 136 -1.50 5.70 -10.40
N CYS A 137 -2.00 4.47 -10.44
CA CYS A 137 -3.39 4.19 -10.11
C CYS A 137 -3.70 4.41 -8.62
N LEU A 138 -2.85 3.88 -7.73
CA LEU A 138 -2.96 4.06 -6.28
C LEU A 138 -3.00 5.56 -5.92
N ASP A 139 -2.11 6.37 -6.52
CA ASP A 139 -2.08 7.82 -6.33
C ASP A 139 -3.41 8.47 -6.70
N ARG A 140 -4.00 8.12 -7.86
CA ARG A 140 -5.29 8.69 -8.28
C ARG A 140 -6.43 8.28 -7.35
N ALA A 141 -6.50 7.01 -6.98
CA ALA A 141 -7.58 6.50 -6.14
C ALA A 141 -7.54 7.15 -4.74
N TRP A 142 -6.36 7.17 -4.11
CA TRP A 142 -6.20 7.66 -2.75
C TRP A 142 -6.16 9.18 -2.65
N SER A 143 -5.58 9.90 -3.61
CA SER A 143 -5.65 11.37 -3.64
C SER A 143 -7.11 11.86 -3.71
N ALA A 144 -7.92 11.25 -4.57
CA ALA A 144 -9.34 11.57 -4.67
C ALA A 144 -10.10 11.24 -3.37
N HIS A 145 -9.79 10.11 -2.73
CA HIS A 145 -10.39 9.75 -1.44
C HIS A 145 -10.03 10.73 -0.33
N PHE A 146 -8.75 11.06 -0.19
CA PHE A 146 -8.26 11.99 0.82
C PHE A 146 -8.85 13.37 0.63
N SER A 147 -8.93 13.86 -0.61
CA SER A 147 -9.58 15.13 -0.94
C SER A 147 -11.04 15.17 -0.48
N ARG A 148 -11.85 14.14 -0.82
CA ARG A 148 -13.25 14.05 -0.36
C ARG A 148 -13.38 13.94 1.16
N ALA A 149 -12.41 13.29 1.80
CA ALA A 149 -12.37 13.12 3.25
C ALA A 149 -11.84 14.34 4.02
N GLY A 150 -11.44 15.42 3.33
CA GLY A 150 -10.80 16.58 3.96
C GLY A 150 -9.41 16.29 4.55
N LEU A 151 -8.76 15.22 4.09
CA LEU A 151 -7.42 14.80 4.52
C LEU A 151 -6.35 15.34 3.56
N ARG A 152 -5.16 15.62 4.11
CA ARG A 152 -4.01 16.03 3.29
C ARG A 152 -3.35 14.83 2.64
N PHE A 153 -3.18 14.88 1.32
CA PHE A 153 -2.51 13.85 0.55
C PHE A 153 -1.19 14.37 -0.04
N ARG A 154 -0.20 13.49 -0.08
CA ARG A 154 1.05 13.69 -0.84
C ARG A 154 1.46 12.33 -1.37
N ALA A 155 1.64 12.21 -2.68
CA ALA A 155 2.09 10.96 -3.29
C ALA A 155 3.48 10.54 -2.77
N PRO A 156 3.75 9.23 -2.64
CA PRO A 156 5.08 8.75 -2.30
C PRO A 156 6.02 8.88 -3.50
N ALA A 157 7.32 9.00 -3.23
CA ALA A 157 8.33 8.75 -4.26
C ALA A 157 8.38 7.26 -4.59
N VAL A 158 8.91 6.90 -5.76
CA VAL A 158 9.08 5.50 -6.17
C VAL A 158 10.52 5.26 -6.63
N ARG A 159 11.09 4.14 -6.19
CA ARG A 159 12.41 3.65 -6.62
C ARG A 159 12.29 2.20 -7.05
N PHE A 160 12.96 1.90 -8.16
CA PHE A 160 13.00 0.57 -8.75
C PHE A 160 14.47 0.12 -8.78
N HIS A 161 14.71 -1.13 -8.42
CA HIS A 161 16.06 -1.70 -8.31
C HIS A 161 16.07 -3.08 -8.92
N GLU A 162 16.97 -3.36 -9.86
CA GLU A 162 17.17 -4.75 -10.34
C GLU A 162 17.74 -5.61 -9.22
N GLU A 163 18.73 -5.06 -8.51
CA GLU A 163 19.27 -5.59 -7.26
C GLU A 163 19.17 -4.50 -6.17
N LEU A 164 18.69 -4.88 -4.99
CA LEU A 164 18.65 -3.96 -3.86
C LEU A 164 20.08 -3.57 -3.45
N PRO A 165 20.32 -2.29 -3.11
CA PRO A 165 21.59 -1.89 -2.53
C PRO A 165 21.80 -2.57 -1.18
N GLU A 166 23.06 -2.68 -0.73
CA GLU A 166 23.41 -3.30 0.56
C GLU A 166 22.59 -2.73 1.73
N TYR A 167 22.26 -1.43 1.66
CA TYR A 167 21.38 -0.77 2.61
C TYR A 167 20.21 -0.10 1.91
N VAL A 168 19.00 -0.43 2.34
CA VAL A 168 17.79 0.27 1.91
C VAL A 168 16.87 0.51 3.12
N CYS A 169 16.30 1.72 3.19
CA CYS A 169 15.59 2.24 4.37
C CYS A 169 16.34 2.07 5.72
N GLY A 170 17.68 2.06 5.71
CA GLY A 170 18.48 1.86 6.93
C GLY A 170 18.59 0.41 7.40
N VAL A 171 18.08 -0.55 6.62
CA VAL A 171 18.19 -1.98 6.88
C VAL A 171 19.23 -2.58 5.94
N LYS A 172 20.13 -3.40 6.48
CA LYS A 172 21.15 -4.13 5.71
C LYS A 172 20.53 -5.37 5.06
N ASN A 173 20.70 -5.53 3.74
CA ASN A 173 20.26 -6.68 2.94
C ASN A 173 18.85 -7.19 3.28
N PRO A 174 17.80 -6.35 3.17
CA PRO A 174 16.46 -6.81 3.46
C PRO A 174 16.00 -7.80 2.40
N HIS A 175 15.67 -9.01 2.82
CA HIS A 175 15.07 -10.05 1.97
C HIS A 175 13.56 -9.85 1.98
N VAL A 176 13.06 -8.97 1.10
CA VAL A 176 11.66 -8.57 1.06
C VAL A 176 11.15 -8.48 -0.37
N ASP A 177 9.85 -8.68 -0.56
CA ASP A 177 9.19 -8.55 -1.86
C ASP A 177 9.15 -7.07 -2.29
N ALA A 178 8.82 -6.16 -1.37
CA ALA A 178 8.85 -4.72 -1.56
C ALA A 178 8.97 -4.02 -0.20
N LEU A 179 9.13 -2.71 -0.20
CA LEU A 179 9.30 -1.94 1.04
C LEU A 179 8.88 -0.48 0.89
N TYR A 180 8.24 0.05 1.93
CA TYR A 180 8.00 1.48 2.10
C TYR A 180 9.01 2.11 3.08
N CYS A 181 9.92 2.95 2.58
CA CYS A 181 10.81 3.77 3.40
C CYS A 181 10.04 4.93 4.02
N ILE A 182 9.73 4.82 5.31
CA ILE A 182 8.95 5.80 6.09
C ILE A 182 9.57 7.21 6.04
N GLU A 183 10.86 7.33 6.38
CA GLU A 183 11.57 8.61 6.49
C GLU A 183 11.59 9.43 5.19
N ARG A 184 11.55 8.74 4.05
CA ARG A 184 11.61 9.36 2.72
C ARG A 184 10.28 9.32 1.99
N ALA A 185 9.22 8.80 2.62
CA ALA A 185 7.94 8.50 1.97
C ALA A 185 8.13 7.86 0.57
N THR A 186 8.91 6.80 0.51
CA THR A 186 9.35 6.20 -0.76
C THR A 186 8.96 4.73 -0.83
N LEU A 187 8.22 4.35 -1.88
CA LEU A 187 8.02 2.96 -2.26
C LEU A 187 9.27 2.47 -2.99
N VAL A 188 9.78 1.31 -2.60
CA VAL A 188 10.94 0.70 -3.23
C VAL A 188 10.56 -0.70 -3.68
N PHE A 189 10.79 -0.95 -4.97
CA PHE A 189 10.50 -2.23 -5.61
C PHE A 189 11.78 -2.83 -6.19
N PRO A 190 12.22 -3.99 -5.69
CA PRO A 190 13.03 -4.91 -6.48
C PRO A 190 12.34 -5.19 -7.82
N LEU A 191 13.07 -5.42 -8.90
CA LEU A 191 12.48 -5.81 -10.20
C LEU A 191 12.69 -7.30 -10.50
N THR A 192 13.26 -8.01 -9.54
CA THR A 192 13.64 -9.43 -9.60
C THR A 192 13.12 -10.18 -8.37
N GLY A 193 13.13 -11.51 -8.45
CA GLY A 193 12.73 -12.43 -7.39
C GLY A 193 11.34 -13.06 -7.56
N MET A 194 11.12 -14.14 -6.81
CA MET A 194 9.93 -15.01 -6.83
C MET A 194 8.58 -14.29 -6.65
N TRP A 195 8.59 -13.06 -6.14
CA TRP A 195 7.38 -12.27 -5.91
C TRP A 195 6.86 -11.59 -7.17
N ILE A 196 7.71 -11.43 -8.20
CA ILE A 196 7.43 -10.64 -9.40
C ILE A 196 7.80 -11.37 -10.70
N GLU A 197 8.86 -12.18 -10.70
CA GLU A 197 9.30 -12.93 -11.87
C GLU A 197 8.29 -14.02 -12.27
N ASP A 198 7.97 -14.07 -13.57
CA ASP A 198 7.02 -15.00 -14.18
C ASP A 198 5.60 -15.02 -13.55
N ARG A 199 5.28 -14.01 -12.75
CA ARG A 199 3.97 -13.88 -12.10
C ARG A 199 2.97 -13.33 -13.10
N THR A 200 1.88 -14.07 -13.30
CA THR A 200 0.71 -13.63 -14.08
C THR A 200 -0.47 -13.26 -13.21
N ASP A 201 -0.42 -13.55 -11.91
CA ASP A 201 -1.52 -13.35 -10.98
C ASP A 201 -1.53 -11.94 -10.35
N LEU A 202 -2.44 -11.73 -9.40
CA LEU A 202 -2.66 -10.43 -8.74
C LEU A 202 -1.68 -10.11 -7.61
N TYR A 203 -0.72 -11.00 -7.31
CA TYR A 203 0.16 -10.82 -6.17
C TYR A 203 1.05 -9.55 -6.29
N PRO A 204 1.68 -9.26 -7.44
CA PRO A 204 2.41 -8.00 -7.64
C PRO A 204 1.59 -6.74 -7.35
N LEU A 205 0.37 -6.64 -7.90
CA LEU A 205 -0.53 -5.51 -7.68
C LEU A 205 -0.88 -5.37 -6.20
N ARG A 206 -1.21 -6.50 -5.55
CA ARG A 206 -1.53 -6.53 -4.12
C ARG A 206 -0.33 -6.09 -3.29
N THR A 207 0.88 -6.55 -3.59
CA THR A 207 2.11 -6.18 -2.88
C THR A 207 2.38 -4.68 -3.01
N ALA A 208 2.27 -4.11 -4.22
CA ALA A 208 2.37 -2.65 -4.39
C ALA A 208 1.31 -1.89 -3.57
N ALA A 209 0.08 -2.39 -3.53
CA ALA A 209 -1.00 -1.80 -2.73
C ALA A 209 -0.79 -1.95 -1.21
N HIS A 210 -0.12 -3.01 -0.75
CA HIS A 210 0.25 -3.22 0.66
C HIS A 210 1.29 -2.20 1.11
N GLU A 211 2.37 -2.01 0.34
CA GLU A 211 3.37 -0.98 0.64
C GLU A 211 2.76 0.43 0.59
N TYR A 212 1.82 0.65 -0.34
CA TYR A 212 1.04 1.88 -0.35
C TYR A 212 0.17 2.03 0.90
N GLY A 213 -0.36 0.93 1.46
CA GLY A 213 -1.04 0.90 2.75
C GLY A 213 -0.18 1.48 3.88
N HIS A 214 1.11 1.14 3.93
CA HIS A 214 2.05 1.77 4.87
C HIS A 214 2.21 3.27 4.65
N HIS A 215 2.23 3.70 3.39
CA HIS A 215 2.22 5.13 3.06
C HIS A 215 0.98 5.85 3.62
N LEU A 216 -0.20 5.26 3.48
CA LEU A 216 -1.45 5.81 4.04
C LEU A 216 -1.42 5.83 5.57
N GLN A 217 -0.86 4.81 6.20
CA GLN A 217 -0.66 4.77 7.66
C GLN A 217 0.28 5.90 8.13
N SER A 218 1.30 6.25 7.34
CA SER A 218 2.14 7.42 7.61
C SER A 218 1.37 8.73 7.46
N LEU A 219 0.65 8.94 6.35
CA LEU A 219 -0.11 10.18 6.11
C LEU A 219 -1.17 10.45 7.17
N THR A 220 -1.75 9.39 7.74
CA THR A 220 -2.84 9.49 8.71
C THR A 220 -2.39 9.44 10.17
N GLY A 221 -1.08 9.37 10.42
CA GLY A 221 -0.50 9.37 11.77
C GLY A 221 -0.55 8.03 12.50
N ILE A 222 -1.09 6.98 11.88
CA ILE A 222 -1.09 5.61 12.43
C ILE A 222 0.33 5.12 12.68
N ARG A 223 1.26 5.37 11.74
CA ARG A 223 2.66 4.95 11.91
C ARG A 223 3.28 5.51 13.18
N ARG A 224 3.15 6.82 13.40
CA ARG A 224 3.62 7.50 14.62
C ARG A 224 2.98 6.90 15.88
N ALA A 225 1.69 6.62 15.82
CA ALA A 225 0.95 6.03 16.93
C ALA A 225 1.41 4.59 17.25
N TYR A 226 1.75 3.81 16.21
CA TYR A 226 2.33 2.47 16.34
C TYR A 226 3.73 2.55 16.96
N GLU A 227 4.64 3.37 16.43
CA GLU A 227 6.02 3.52 16.94
C GLU A 227 6.05 3.90 18.42
N ALA A 228 5.22 4.89 18.81
CA ALA A 228 5.14 5.36 20.19
C ALA A 228 4.73 4.26 21.18
N ARG A 229 3.93 3.28 20.73
CA ARG A 229 3.50 2.12 21.54
C ARG A 229 4.50 0.99 21.46
N ALA A 230 4.96 0.64 20.26
CA ALA A 230 5.91 -0.45 20.03
C ALA A 230 7.25 -0.22 20.71
N GLY A 231 7.71 1.04 20.81
CA GLY A 231 8.93 1.38 21.56
C GLY A 231 8.80 1.22 23.08
N ARG A 232 7.57 1.11 23.60
CA ARG A 232 7.28 0.86 25.02
C ARG A 232 6.94 -0.60 25.31
N GLY A 233 6.33 -1.28 24.34
CA GLY A 233 5.94 -2.67 24.45
C GLY A 233 7.14 -3.62 24.52
N ARG A 234 6.94 -4.77 25.17
CA ARG A 234 7.95 -5.85 25.25
C ARG A 234 7.36 -7.17 24.77
N GLY A 235 8.19 -8.01 24.16
CA GLY A 235 7.83 -9.38 23.78
C GLY A 235 6.56 -9.48 22.93
N SER A 236 5.55 -10.21 23.44
CA SER A 236 4.31 -10.53 22.74
C SER A 236 3.45 -9.30 22.41
N GLU A 237 3.49 -8.25 23.22
CA GLU A 237 2.74 -7.01 22.99
C GLU A 237 3.31 -6.26 21.77
N ALA A 238 4.63 -6.11 21.69
CA ALA A 238 5.29 -5.48 20.55
C ALA A 238 5.02 -6.27 19.25
N ALA A 239 5.02 -7.59 19.32
CA ALA A 239 4.66 -8.45 18.20
C ALA A 239 3.20 -8.26 17.78
N GLU A 240 2.25 -8.16 18.73
CA GLU A 240 0.85 -7.89 18.41
C GLU A 240 0.64 -6.52 17.76
N LEU A 241 1.28 -5.47 18.28
CA LEU A 241 1.23 -4.14 17.69
C LEU A 241 1.74 -4.15 16.24
N LYS A 242 2.82 -4.90 15.98
CA LYS A 242 3.32 -5.09 14.61
C LYS A 242 2.29 -5.81 13.73
N ARG A 243 1.68 -6.91 14.20
CA ARG A 243 0.62 -7.60 13.43
C ARG A 243 -0.56 -6.70 13.11
N ARG A 244 -1.01 -5.87 14.06
CA ARG A 244 -2.10 -4.90 13.82
C ARG A 244 -1.73 -3.91 12.71
N TYR A 245 -0.49 -3.41 12.72
CA TYR A 245 0.04 -2.51 11.71
C TYR A 245 0.08 -3.18 10.32
N GLU A 246 0.66 -4.38 10.21
CA GLU A 246 0.78 -5.13 8.94
C GLU A 246 -0.58 -5.57 8.38
N LEU A 247 -1.47 -6.09 9.23
CA LEU A 247 -2.80 -6.54 8.80
C LEU A 247 -3.69 -5.37 8.34
N GLN A 248 -3.45 -4.17 8.85
CA GLN A 248 -4.15 -2.99 8.34
C GLN A 248 -3.66 -2.62 6.94
N ALA A 249 -2.36 -2.75 6.66
CA ALA A 249 -1.85 -2.58 5.30
C ALA A 249 -2.42 -3.64 4.34
N ASP A 250 -2.56 -4.90 4.78
CA ASP A 250 -3.27 -5.95 4.03
C ASP A 250 -4.73 -5.57 3.73
N CYS A 251 -5.44 -5.01 4.71
CA CYS A 251 -6.82 -4.55 4.51
C CYS A 251 -6.90 -3.36 3.56
N LEU A 252 -6.02 -2.36 3.69
CA LEU A 252 -5.98 -1.19 2.81
C LEU A 252 -5.64 -1.58 1.36
N ALA A 253 -4.77 -2.57 1.17
CA ALA A 253 -4.54 -3.19 -0.14
C ALA A 253 -5.83 -3.81 -0.70
N GLY A 254 -6.58 -4.53 0.14
CA GLY A 254 -7.91 -5.04 -0.19
C GLY A 254 -8.86 -3.95 -0.64
N VAL A 255 -8.95 -2.83 0.10
CA VAL A 255 -9.81 -1.68 -0.26
C VAL A 255 -9.49 -1.16 -1.65
N PHE A 256 -8.20 -0.99 -1.96
CA PHE A 256 -7.77 -0.56 -3.29
C PHE A 256 -8.15 -1.57 -4.37
N LEU A 257 -7.82 -2.85 -4.19
CA LEU A 257 -8.14 -3.91 -5.17
C LEU A 257 -9.66 -4.04 -5.38
N GLY A 258 -10.47 -3.79 -4.34
CA GLY A 258 -11.92 -3.79 -4.44
C GLY A 258 -12.45 -2.60 -5.25
N GLY A 259 -11.85 -1.42 -5.07
CA GLY A 259 -12.18 -0.20 -5.82
C GLY A 259 -11.84 -0.27 -7.31
N VAL A 260 -10.80 -1.04 -7.67
CA VAL A 260 -10.37 -1.20 -9.07
C VAL A 260 -10.86 -2.50 -9.71
N ARG A 261 -11.52 -3.39 -8.95
CA ARG A 261 -11.92 -4.74 -9.38
C ARG A 261 -12.63 -4.79 -10.73
N HIS A 262 -13.51 -3.83 -11.01
CA HIS A 262 -14.28 -3.73 -12.24
C HIS A 262 -13.43 -3.44 -13.50
N SER A 263 -12.24 -2.86 -13.34
CA SER A 263 -11.32 -2.56 -14.43
C SER A 263 -10.22 -3.61 -14.60
N LEU A 264 -10.14 -4.59 -13.70
CA LEU A 264 -9.20 -5.69 -13.78
C LEU A 264 -9.83 -6.81 -14.61
N ALA A 265 -9.17 -7.22 -15.69
CA ALA A 265 -9.61 -8.36 -16.51
C ALA A 265 -9.30 -9.70 -15.80
N ARG A 266 -9.89 -9.90 -14.62
CA ARG A 266 -9.58 -10.99 -13.68
C ARG A 266 -10.83 -11.76 -13.30
N THR A 267 -10.71 -13.07 -13.28
CA THR A 267 -11.77 -14.03 -12.94
C THR A 267 -11.83 -14.29 -11.44
N GLY A 268 -12.91 -14.92 -10.97
CA GLY A 268 -13.01 -15.40 -9.58
C GLY A 268 -11.83 -16.30 -9.16
N ARG A 269 -11.28 -17.09 -10.09
CA ARG A 269 -10.11 -17.95 -9.82
C ARG A 269 -8.85 -17.15 -9.52
N ASP A 270 -8.65 -16.00 -10.16
CA ASP A 270 -7.49 -15.13 -9.88
C ASP A 270 -7.53 -14.56 -8.45
N TRP A 271 -8.74 -14.25 -7.95
CA TRP A 271 -8.95 -13.76 -6.59
C TRP A 271 -8.76 -14.86 -5.52
N GLU A 272 -9.17 -16.08 -5.82
CA GLU A 272 -8.91 -17.24 -4.96
C GLU A 272 -7.41 -17.58 -4.95
N ALA A 273 -6.74 -17.59 -6.10
CA ALA A 273 -5.29 -17.81 -6.20
C ALA A 273 -4.48 -16.76 -5.42
N LEU A 274 -4.90 -15.49 -5.46
CA LEU A 274 -4.33 -14.46 -4.60
C LEU A 274 -4.54 -14.80 -3.13
N SER A 275 -5.76 -15.17 -2.73
CA SER A 275 -6.06 -15.53 -1.34
C SER A 275 -5.22 -16.70 -0.83
N ASP A 276 -5.00 -17.72 -1.66
CA ASP A 276 -4.15 -18.86 -1.34
C ASP A 276 -2.69 -18.46 -1.21
N THR A 277 -2.19 -17.58 -2.10
CA THR A 277 -0.85 -17.00 -1.99
C THR A 277 -0.67 -16.24 -0.67
N LEU A 278 -1.66 -15.44 -0.26
CA LEU A 278 -1.61 -14.71 1.01
C LEU A 278 -1.67 -15.64 2.22
N ARG A 279 -2.45 -16.72 2.13
CA ARG A 279 -2.54 -17.74 3.17
C ARG A 279 -1.21 -18.46 3.36
N ALA A 280 -0.53 -18.81 2.27
CA ALA A 280 0.75 -19.50 2.30
C ALA A 280 1.90 -18.62 2.84
N ARG A 281 1.77 -17.29 2.76
CA ARG A 281 2.76 -16.30 3.24
C ARG A 281 2.43 -15.72 4.61
N GLY A 282 1.63 -16.42 5.42
CA GLY A 282 1.44 -16.08 6.82
C GLY A 282 2.66 -16.44 7.66
N ASP A 283 2.79 -15.84 8.84
CA ASP A 283 3.88 -16.19 9.75
C ASP A 283 3.62 -17.50 10.48
N ASP A 284 4.70 -18.23 10.75
CA ASP A 284 4.71 -19.42 11.58
C ASP A 284 4.36 -19.11 13.06
N PRO A 285 3.85 -20.10 13.80
CA PRO A 285 3.72 -19.99 15.26
C PRO A 285 5.06 -19.65 15.93
N GLY A 286 5.06 -18.64 16.82
CA GLY A 286 6.23 -18.26 17.63
C GLY A 286 6.93 -16.96 17.21
N TYR A 287 6.88 -16.59 15.93
CA TYR A 287 7.42 -15.30 15.45
C TYR A 287 6.46 -14.66 14.44
N ARG A 288 5.37 -14.06 14.96
CA ARG A 288 4.32 -13.45 14.12
C ARG A 288 4.42 -11.93 14.11
N THR A 289 4.91 -11.38 13.01
CA THR A 289 5.04 -9.95 12.72
C THR A 289 3.99 -9.43 11.72
N HIS A 290 3.54 -10.24 10.77
CA HIS A 290 2.47 -9.99 9.79
C HIS A 290 1.18 -10.81 10.07
N GLY A 291 1.24 -11.74 11.01
CA GLY A 291 0.09 -12.56 11.46
C GLY A 291 -0.07 -13.86 10.67
N THR A 292 -0.99 -14.72 11.13
CA THR A 292 -1.27 -16.00 10.44
C THR A 292 -1.82 -15.75 9.04
N GLY A 293 -1.64 -16.73 8.14
CA GLY A 293 -2.17 -16.66 6.78
C GLY A 293 -3.70 -16.46 6.76
N ALA A 294 -4.40 -17.05 7.72
CA ALA A 294 -5.84 -16.84 7.90
C ALA A 294 -6.19 -15.38 8.23
N ASN A 295 -5.39 -14.70 9.06
CA ASN A 295 -5.60 -13.28 9.36
C ASN A 295 -5.29 -12.38 8.18
N ARG A 296 -4.21 -12.66 7.44
CA ARG A 296 -3.86 -11.93 6.21
C ARG A 296 -5.00 -11.96 5.21
N VAL A 297 -5.52 -13.16 4.92
CA VAL A 297 -6.68 -13.33 4.02
C VAL A 297 -7.93 -12.65 4.57
N ARG A 298 -8.20 -12.79 5.87
CA ARG A 298 -9.37 -12.18 6.51
C ARG A 298 -9.38 -10.66 6.33
N TRP A 299 -8.28 -10.00 6.65
CA TRP A 299 -8.20 -8.54 6.59
C TRP A 299 -8.15 -8.04 5.15
N PHE A 300 -7.41 -8.71 4.27
CA PHE A 300 -7.42 -8.42 2.84
C PHE A 300 -8.84 -8.51 2.26
N ARG A 301 -9.57 -9.64 2.47
CA ARG A 301 -10.94 -9.82 1.97
C ARG A 301 -11.90 -8.80 2.56
N ARG A 302 -11.78 -8.48 3.86
CA ARG A 302 -12.59 -7.43 4.48
C ARG A 302 -12.46 -6.10 3.75
N GLY A 303 -11.23 -5.69 3.40
CA GLY A 303 -11.00 -4.50 2.58
C GLY A 303 -11.59 -4.63 1.18
N LEU A 304 -11.34 -5.78 0.52
CA LEU A 304 -11.81 -6.09 -0.84
C LEU A 304 -13.33 -5.99 -0.98
N ASP A 305 -14.07 -6.54 -0.02
CA ASP A 305 -15.52 -6.63 -0.08
C ASP A 305 -16.19 -5.32 0.34
N THR A 306 -15.66 -4.68 1.38
CA THR A 306 -16.25 -3.43 1.92
C THR A 306 -15.86 -2.20 1.12
N VAL A 307 -14.71 -2.23 0.45
CA VAL A 307 -14.13 -1.08 -0.29
C VAL A 307 -14.13 0.19 0.58
N SER A 308 -13.99 0.05 1.91
CA SER A 308 -14.00 1.16 2.84
C SER A 308 -12.80 1.07 3.78
N PRO A 309 -11.93 2.08 3.83
CA PRO A 309 -10.79 2.08 4.75
C PRO A 309 -11.23 2.15 6.22
N ALA A 310 -12.45 2.60 6.51
CA ALA A 310 -13.02 2.53 7.85
C ALA A 310 -13.14 1.09 8.36
N ALA A 311 -13.33 0.11 7.46
CA ALA A 311 -13.41 -1.29 7.82
C ALA A 311 -12.05 -1.88 8.25
N CYS A 312 -10.93 -1.19 7.98
CA CYS A 312 -9.58 -1.62 8.27
C CYS A 312 -9.08 -1.23 9.68
N ASP A 313 -10.00 -1.13 10.65
CA ASP A 313 -9.65 -0.89 12.04
C ASP A 313 -9.15 -2.17 12.73
N THR A 314 -7.88 -2.50 12.49
CA THR A 314 -7.19 -3.59 13.19
C THR A 314 -6.83 -3.22 14.63
N TRP A 315 -6.87 -1.94 15.00
CA TRP A 315 -6.44 -1.45 16.31
C TRP A 315 -7.50 -1.66 17.38
N SER A 316 -8.77 -1.61 16.99
CA SER A 316 -9.92 -1.93 17.85
C SER A 316 -10.33 -3.41 17.81
N ALA A 317 -9.68 -4.23 16.97
CA ALA A 317 -10.01 -5.65 16.83
C ALA A 317 -9.54 -6.47 18.05
N PRO A 318 -10.26 -7.55 18.44
CA PRO A 318 -9.79 -8.44 19.50
C PRO A 318 -8.50 -9.16 19.08
N PRO A 319 -7.62 -9.55 20.03
CA PRO A 319 -6.34 -10.20 19.73
C PRO A 319 -6.45 -11.42 18.81
N SER A 320 -7.54 -12.21 18.93
CA SER A 320 -7.81 -13.39 18.08
C SER A 320 -8.01 -13.08 16.60
N ARG A 321 -8.28 -11.82 16.24
CA ARG A 321 -8.42 -11.35 14.85
C ARG A 321 -7.11 -10.84 14.27
N VAL A 322 -6.05 -10.78 15.07
CA VAL A 322 -4.74 -10.25 14.69
C VAL A 322 -3.58 -11.17 15.10
N SER A 323 -3.85 -12.38 15.61
CA SER A 323 -2.86 -13.32 16.15
C SER A 323 -2.82 -14.66 15.45
#